data_AF-A0A9X3ZLK1-F1
#
_entry.id   AF-A0A9X3ZLK1-F1
#
_cell.length_a   1.000
_cell.length_b   1.000
_cell.length_c   1.000
_cell.angle_alpha   90.00
_cell.angle_beta   90.00
_cell.angle_gamma   90.00
#
_symmetry.space_group_name_H-M   'P 1'
#
loop_
_entity.id
_entity.type
_entity.pdbx_description
1 polymer ?
#
loop_
_entity_poly.entity_id
_entity_poly.type
_entity_poly.pdbx_seq_one_letter_code
_entity_poly.pdbx_strand_id
1 'polypeptide(L)'
;MAGLNETNKWETEIYRIEENDPVHGGEDGITNKPLKQLANRTKYLKAEVEKRYIAQDASTEQKGLVQLDSSTDSDAEDKAATPKAVNVVKALVIAVRNALNNYIPNSKKSNADNSSSSHTIATSYALKKVRDIATTRATDTTAGQTVLSHKINGTDKSKAASEFALGELNKEIATKGLPVGSVMGFVNGYRPNGYLLANGSRFDPQTYPDLYIANGNSDVLPNVNLSNIGMTSFFFTDDIPAGWIPVDTIQDVVTSSSYPELYKYLIEKYGNLSNVPRVEDRYVRNAGDNLNVGQVQGDAIRNITGEIDLTTLGGGNQFLEFGAEYNEQVFKGALAPQPSKWSHWSDDQNNGIHVPRGFKFDASRVVPTANENRPKTLVLKFCIKAQDMLDGIRFWVKAFGVVENTGSMDAGRLAQSIQSVRAEKADIEHTHSYVDITDFKTGVANAYQHLLQEHGWRKNPDGFIEQWGKTVLNPGSGYGTENPINFPITFPNQVLNVVMSYALMTDKRITQDPVLSALSETGMTIRQQSDRNVIVYWRAIGR
;
A
#
# COMPACT_ATOMS: atom_id res chain seq x y z
N MET A 1 -120.45 -49.05 80.62
CA MET A 1 -119.82 -50.37 80.40
C MET A 1 -118.34 -50.22 80.75
N ALA A 2 -117.83 -50.99 81.72
CA ALA A 2 -116.42 -50.96 82.09
C ALA A 2 -115.61 -51.84 81.13
N GLY A 3 -114.53 -51.33 80.54
CA GLY A 3 -113.63 -52.10 79.67
C GLY A 3 -112.71 -53.03 80.46
N LEU A 4 -112.17 -54.06 79.80
CA LEU A 4 -111.15 -54.94 80.38
C LEU A 4 -109.84 -54.17 80.60
N ASN A 5 -109.24 -54.28 81.79
CA ASN A 5 -107.98 -53.61 82.09
C ASN A 5 -106.79 -54.43 81.54
N GLU A 6 -106.13 -53.89 80.53
CA GLU A 6 -105.01 -54.54 79.83
C GLU A 6 -103.66 -54.22 80.50
N THR A 7 -102.92 -55.25 80.87
CA THR A 7 -101.55 -55.16 81.38
C THR A 7 -100.53 -55.51 80.30
N ASN A 8 -99.45 -54.74 80.22
CA ASN A 8 -98.35 -55.02 79.31
C ASN A 8 -97.50 -56.18 79.85
N LYS A 9 -97.97 -57.42 79.60
CA LYS A 9 -97.26 -58.63 79.98
C LYS A 9 -97.48 -59.72 78.94
N TRP A 10 -96.46 -60.51 78.71
CA TRP A 10 -96.60 -61.72 77.92
C TRP A 10 -97.22 -62.82 78.78
N GLU A 11 -98.45 -63.23 78.45
CA GLU A 11 -99.06 -64.41 79.06
C GLU A 11 -98.39 -65.65 78.47
N THR A 12 -97.90 -66.60 79.26
CA THR A 12 -97.23 -67.79 78.70
C THR A 12 -98.19 -68.74 78.00
N GLU A 13 -99.45 -68.77 78.44
CA GLU A 13 -100.54 -69.55 77.83
C GLU A 13 -101.85 -68.75 77.86
N ILE A 14 -102.75 -69.05 76.92
CA ILE A 14 -104.12 -68.53 76.92
C ILE A 14 -105.00 -69.62 77.47
N TYR A 15 -105.69 -69.33 78.57
CA TYR A 15 -106.63 -70.24 79.19
C TYR A 15 -107.72 -70.62 78.19
N ARG A 16 -108.00 -71.91 78.08
CA ARG A 16 -109.14 -72.42 77.34
C ARG A 16 -110.27 -72.61 78.35
N ILE A 17 -111.45 -72.07 78.03
CA ILE A 17 -112.64 -72.30 78.84
C ILE A 17 -112.99 -73.79 78.75
N GLU A 18 -113.19 -74.43 79.89
CA GLU A 18 -113.55 -75.85 79.99
C GLU A 18 -115.09 -76.00 80.11
N GLU A 19 -115.63 -77.17 79.74
CA GLU A 19 -117.09 -77.39 79.70
C GLU A 19 -117.78 -77.22 81.06
N ASN A 20 -117.05 -77.44 82.16
CA ASN A 20 -117.54 -77.32 83.52
C ASN A 20 -117.27 -75.94 84.16
N ASP A 21 -116.68 -75.00 83.41
CA ASP A 21 -116.43 -73.66 83.92
C ASP A 21 -117.75 -72.88 84.07
N PRO A 22 -118.01 -72.28 85.23
CA PRO A 22 -119.25 -71.54 85.43
C PRO A 22 -119.20 -70.22 84.63
N VAL A 23 -120.32 -69.82 84.02
CA VAL A 23 -120.42 -68.58 83.21
C VAL A 23 -120.40 -67.34 84.13
N HIS A 24 -119.21 -66.96 84.59
CA HIS A 24 -118.97 -65.79 85.41
C HIS A 24 -118.30 -64.69 84.59
N GLY A 25 -119.03 -63.59 84.41
CA GLY A 25 -118.49 -62.32 83.92
C GLY A 25 -117.76 -61.53 85.02
N GLY A 26 -117.36 -60.29 84.69
CA GLY A 26 -116.55 -59.44 85.57
C GLY A 26 -115.05 -59.46 85.20
N GLU A 27 -114.26 -58.59 85.82
CA GLU A 27 -112.83 -58.39 85.51
C GLU A 27 -111.97 -59.64 85.72
N ASP A 28 -112.35 -60.47 86.70
CA ASP A 28 -111.69 -61.73 87.05
C ASP A 28 -112.61 -62.95 86.84
N GLY A 29 -113.70 -62.78 86.09
CA GLY A 29 -114.58 -63.85 85.69
C GLY A 29 -113.86 -64.84 84.76
N ILE A 30 -114.08 -66.15 84.97
CA ILE A 30 -113.37 -67.21 84.23
C ILE A 30 -113.62 -67.13 82.71
N THR A 31 -114.81 -66.65 82.32
CA THR A 31 -115.21 -66.44 80.91
C THR A 31 -114.39 -65.34 80.22
N ASN A 32 -113.94 -64.32 80.97
CA ASN A 32 -113.18 -63.18 80.41
C ASN A 32 -111.66 -63.39 80.47
N LYS A 33 -111.18 -64.40 81.19
CA LYS A 33 -109.75 -64.70 81.36
C LYS A 33 -109.00 -64.90 80.03
N PRO A 34 -109.50 -65.69 79.05
CA PRO A 34 -108.81 -65.85 77.76
C PRO A 34 -108.70 -64.54 76.98
N LEU A 35 -109.77 -63.73 76.99
CA LEU A 35 -109.83 -62.43 76.32
C LEU A 35 -108.85 -61.44 76.95
N LYS A 36 -108.79 -61.36 78.29
CA LYS A 36 -107.82 -60.55 79.04
C LYS A 36 -106.39 -60.98 78.72
N GLN A 37 -106.13 -62.28 78.64
CA GLN A 37 -104.80 -62.82 78.33
C GLN A 37 -104.37 -62.50 76.88
N LEU A 38 -105.27 -62.64 75.92
CA LEU A 38 -105.01 -62.28 74.53
C LEU A 38 -104.77 -60.76 74.37
N ALA A 39 -105.55 -59.94 75.06
CA ALA A 39 -105.37 -58.48 75.09
C ALA A 39 -104.00 -58.09 75.69
N ASN A 40 -103.60 -58.72 76.80
CA ASN A 40 -102.28 -58.51 77.43
C ASN A 40 -101.13 -58.85 76.47
N ARG A 41 -101.18 -60.02 75.80
CA ARG A 41 -100.19 -60.41 74.77
C ARG A 41 -100.15 -59.42 73.62
N THR A 42 -101.30 -58.97 73.15
CA THR A 42 -101.39 -58.01 72.04
C THR A 42 -100.75 -56.68 72.42
N LYS A 43 -101.01 -56.19 73.64
CA LYS A 43 -100.38 -54.97 74.18
C LYS A 43 -98.86 -55.12 74.34
N TYR A 44 -98.37 -56.30 74.77
CA TYR A 44 -96.95 -56.61 74.83
C TYR A 44 -96.29 -56.65 73.44
N LEU A 45 -96.89 -57.36 72.48
CA LEU A 45 -96.38 -57.42 71.12
C LEU A 45 -96.37 -56.05 70.46
N LYS A 46 -97.41 -55.23 70.68
CA LYS A 46 -97.44 -53.85 70.20
C LYS A 46 -96.29 -53.04 70.79
N ALA A 47 -96.07 -53.11 72.11
CA ALA A 47 -94.96 -52.40 72.76
C ALA A 47 -93.58 -52.87 72.25
N GLU A 48 -93.41 -54.16 71.97
CA GLU A 48 -92.15 -54.71 71.46
C GLU A 48 -91.90 -54.38 69.98
N VAL A 49 -92.95 -54.35 69.16
CA VAL A 49 -92.90 -53.86 67.78
C VAL A 49 -92.59 -52.37 67.75
N GLU A 50 -93.23 -51.56 68.60
CA GLU A 50 -92.96 -50.12 68.72
C GLU A 50 -91.50 -49.85 69.11
N LYS A 51 -90.90 -50.62 70.03
CA LYS A 51 -89.46 -50.51 70.34
C LYS A 51 -88.54 -50.81 69.15
N ARG A 52 -88.91 -51.78 68.29
CA ARG A 52 -88.13 -52.13 67.08
C ARG A 52 -88.34 -51.13 65.94
N TYR A 53 -89.42 -50.36 65.96
CA TYR A 53 -89.77 -49.39 64.91
C TYR A 53 -89.29 -47.96 65.20
N ILE A 54 -88.66 -47.69 66.36
CA ILE A 54 -87.94 -46.43 66.60
C ILE A 54 -86.56 -46.55 65.97
N ALA A 55 -86.49 -46.44 64.66
CA ALA A 55 -85.23 -46.23 63.99
C ALA A 55 -84.81 -44.77 64.25
N GLN A 56 -83.81 -44.57 65.12
CA GLN A 56 -83.27 -43.25 65.42
C GLN A 56 -82.31 -42.81 64.31
N ASP A 57 -82.29 -41.52 64.00
CA ASP A 57 -81.33 -40.94 63.05
C ASP A 57 -79.90 -41.07 63.59
N ALA A 58 -78.94 -41.27 62.69
CA ALA A 58 -77.53 -41.35 63.02
C ALA A 58 -76.94 -39.97 63.35
N SER A 59 -75.93 -39.96 64.21
CA SER A 59 -75.08 -38.80 64.49
C SER A 59 -73.60 -39.20 64.50
N THR A 60 -72.72 -38.22 64.69
CA THR A 60 -71.27 -38.45 64.86
C THR A 60 -70.93 -39.24 66.12
N GLU A 61 -71.84 -39.32 67.10
CA GLU A 61 -71.65 -40.04 68.37
C GLU A 61 -72.51 -41.31 68.49
N GLN A 62 -73.55 -41.48 67.64
CA GLN A 62 -74.51 -42.58 67.74
C GLN A 62 -74.84 -43.20 66.37
N LYS A 63 -74.87 -44.54 66.31
CA LYS A 63 -75.30 -45.30 65.12
C LYS A 63 -76.82 -45.21 64.93
N GLY A 64 -77.29 -44.98 63.70
CA GLY A 64 -78.71 -44.86 63.36
C GLY A 64 -78.98 -44.93 61.84
N LEU A 65 -80.17 -44.49 61.42
CA LEU A 65 -80.52 -44.30 60.01
C LEU A 65 -79.85 -43.02 59.47
N VAL A 66 -79.26 -43.08 58.28
CA VAL A 66 -78.58 -41.94 57.64
C VAL A 66 -79.33 -41.56 56.37
N GLN A 67 -79.57 -40.27 56.15
CA GLN A 67 -80.09 -39.76 54.89
C GLN A 67 -78.94 -39.52 53.89
N LEU A 68 -79.14 -39.92 52.64
CA LEU A 68 -78.15 -39.72 51.57
C LEU A 68 -78.25 -38.30 50.98
N ASP A 69 -77.12 -37.61 50.86
CA ASP A 69 -77.02 -36.29 50.24
C ASP A 69 -76.09 -36.29 49.01
N SER A 70 -76.46 -35.54 47.99
CA SER A 70 -75.70 -35.37 46.74
C SER A 70 -75.09 -33.99 46.56
N SER A 71 -75.23 -33.09 47.55
CA SER A 71 -74.51 -31.82 47.62
C SER A 71 -72.99 -32.06 47.75
N THR A 72 -72.19 -31.06 47.38
CA THR A 72 -70.70 -31.13 47.44
C THR A 72 -70.10 -30.11 48.40
N ASP A 73 -70.96 -29.38 49.10
CA ASP A 73 -70.71 -28.21 49.92
C ASP A 73 -71.59 -28.23 51.20
N SER A 74 -72.12 -29.40 51.55
CA SER A 74 -72.92 -29.56 52.77
C SER A 74 -72.03 -29.77 53.98
N ASP A 75 -72.32 -28.99 55.02
CA ASP A 75 -71.72 -29.09 56.35
C ASP A 75 -72.58 -29.95 57.31
N ALA A 76 -73.57 -30.69 56.78
CA ALA A 76 -74.47 -31.51 57.58
C ALA A 76 -73.76 -32.77 58.13
N GLU A 77 -73.81 -32.96 59.45
CA GLU A 77 -73.17 -34.09 60.14
C GLU A 77 -74.09 -35.32 60.31
N ASP A 78 -75.36 -35.20 59.97
CA ASP A 78 -76.41 -36.23 60.07
C ASP A 78 -76.69 -36.95 58.73
N LYS A 79 -75.91 -36.64 57.68
CA LYS A 79 -76.08 -37.17 56.32
C LYS A 79 -74.82 -37.84 55.79
N ALA A 80 -74.99 -38.80 54.89
CA ALA A 80 -73.88 -39.45 54.18
C ALA A 80 -73.80 -38.96 52.74
N ALA A 81 -72.57 -38.65 52.30
CA ALA A 81 -72.29 -38.33 50.91
C ALA A 81 -72.59 -39.53 49.99
N THR A 82 -73.34 -39.27 48.92
CA THR A 82 -73.59 -40.28 47.87
C THR A 82 -72.36 -40.49 46.98
N PRO A 83 -72.25 -41.65 46.29
CA PRO A 83 -71.24 -41.85 45.25
C PRO A 83 -71.27 -40.76 44.15
N LYS A 84 -72.44 -40.16 43.90
CA LYS A 84 -72.60 -39.04 42.96
C LYS A 84 -71.84 -37.79 43.43
N ALA A 85 -72.03 -37.37 44.69
CA ALA A 85 -71.29 -36.25 45.27
C ALA A 85 -69.78 -36.49 45.22
N VAL A 86 -69.33 -37.69 45.61
CA VAL A 86 -67.90 -38.08 45.57
C VAL A 86 -67.34 -38.03 44.15
N ASN A 87 -68.10 -38.47 43.15
CA ASN A 87 -67.65 -38.42 41.75
C ASN A 87 -67.52 -36.99 41.21
N VAL A 88 -68.41 -36.07 41.62
CA VAL A 88 -68.31 -34.64 41.28
C VAL A 88 -67.06 -34.04 41.91
N VAL A 89 -66.80 -34.30 43.20
CA VAL A 89 -65.57 -33.86 43.88
C VAL A 89 -64.32 -34.41 43.18
N LYS A 90 -64.31 -35.70 42.79
CA LYS A 90 -63.22 -36.29 42.02
C LYS A 90 -62.97 -35.56 40.69
N ALA A 91 -64.02 -35.22 39.96
CA ALA A 91 -63.90 -34.47 38.71
C ALA A 91 -63.28 -33.08 38.94
N LEU A 92 -63.70 -32.38 40.00
CA LEU A 92 -63.11 -31.09 40.40
C LEU A 92 -61.62 -31.24 40.78
N VAL A 93 -61.26 -32.27 41.55
CA VAL A 93 -59.86 -32.55 41.90
C VAL A 93 -59.00 -32.83 40.66
N ILE A 94 -59.52 -33.58 39.69
CA ILE A 94 -58.82 -33.83 38.41
C ILE A 94 -58.65 -32.53 37.64
N ALA A 95 -59.69 -31.69 37.57
CA ALA A 95 -59.61 -30.39 36.91
C ALA A 95 -58.55 -29.48 37.55
N VAL A 96 -58.48 -29.43 38.88
CA VAL A 96 -57.45 -28.67 39.62
C VAL A 96 -56.05 -29.23 39.36
N ARG A 97 -55.85 -30.55 39.42
CA ARG A 97 -54.54 -31.16 39.12
C ARG A 97 -54.09 -30.84 37.70
N ASN A 98 -54.99 -30.95 36.72
CA ASN A 98 -54.68 -30.62 35.34
C ASN A 98 -54.36 -29.15 35.15
N ALA A 99 -55.05 -28.25 35.85
CA ALA A 99 -54.74 -26.82 35.84
C ALA A 99 -53.35 -26.53 36.45
N LEU A 100 -52.99 -27.20 37.54
CA LEU A 100 -51.70 -27.03 38.21
C LEU A 100 -50.53 -27.60 37.40
N ASN A 101 -50.72 -28.71 36.68
CA ASN A 101 -49.67 -29.32 35.84
C ASN A 101 -49.14 -28.37 34.75
N ASN A 102 -49.98 -27.43 34.28
CA ASN A 102 -49.60 -26.44 33.27
C ASN A 102 -49.37 -25.03 33.85
N TYR A 103 -49.42 -24.88 35.18
CA TYR A 103 -49.28 -23.59 35.83
C TYR A 103 -47.84 -23.33 36.27
N ILE A 104 -47.31 -22.19 35.87
CA ILE A 104 -46.03 -21.69 36.36
C ILE A 104 -46.32 -20.57 37.37
N PRO A 105 -45.89 -20.66 38.64
CA PRO A 105 -46.13 -19.62 39.63
C PRO A 105 -45.31 -18.35 39.34
N ASN A 106 -45.82 -17.19 39.75
CA ASN A 106 -45.15 -15.90 39.49
C ASN A 106 -43.77 -15.79 40.16
N SER A 107 -43.57 -16.44 41.31
CA SER A 107 -42.27 -16.52 41.99
C SER A 107 -41.20 -17.28 41.21
N LYS A 108 -41.59 -18.07 40.19
CA LYS A 108 -40.68 -18.81 39.31
C LYS A 108 -40.44 -18.11 37.98
N LYS A 109 -41.07 -16.95 37.74
CA LYS A 109 -40.86 -16.12 36.56
C LYS A 109 -39.86 -15.02 36.88
N SER A 110 -38.87 -14.79 36.02
CA SER A 110 -37.85 -13.76 36.19
C SER A 110 -37.81 -12.79 35.03
N ASN A 111 -37.73 -11.49 35.35
CA ASN A 111 -37.51 -10.41 34.40
C ASN A 111 -36.02 -10.05 34.23
N ALA A 112 -35.12 -10.72 34.95
CA ALA A 112 -33.69 -10.47 34.86
C ALA A 112 -33.10 -11.02 33.55
N ASP A 113 -32.24 -10.24 32.91
CA ASP A 113 -31.55 -10.54 31.64
C ASP A 113 -30.18 -11.23 31.84
N ASN A 114 -29.79 -11.47 33.09
CA ASN A 114 -28.53 -12.12 33.46
C ASN A 114 -28.70 -13.16 34.60
N SER A 115 -29.92 -13.65 34.82
CA SER A 115 -30.19 -14.62 35.89
C SER A 115 -29.49 -15.95 35.62
N SER A 116 -28.58 -16.34 36.51
CA SER A 116 -27.93 -17.66 36.52
C SER A 116 -28.68 -18.72 37.35
N SER A 117 -29.85 -18.38 37.91
CA SER A 117 -30.67 -19.30 38.70
C SER A 117 -31.17 -20.47 37.84
N SER A 118 -30.96 -21.71 38.31
CA SER A 118 -31.55 -22.92 37.72
C SER A 118 -33.03 -23.14 38.10
N HIS A 119 -33.58 -22.28 38.96
CA HIS A 119 -34.90 -22.46 39.57
C HIS A 119 -35.98 -21.54 38.99
N THR A 120 -35.63 -20.61 38.09
CA THR A 120 -36.56 -19.63 37.52
C THR A 120 -36.52 -19.68 35.99
N ILE A 121 -37.62 -19.33 35.36
CA ILE A 121 -37.73 -19.22 33.90
C ILE A 121 -37.77 -17.74 33.48
N ALA A 122 -37.22 -17.43 32.31
CA ALA A 122 -37.29 -16.09 31.74
C ALA A 122 -38.73 -15.76 31.31
N THR A 123 -39.19 -14.54 31.61
CA THR A 123 -40.41 -13.99 31.01
C THR A 123 -40.17 -13.54 29.58
N SER A 124 -41.23 -13.32 28.82
CA SER A 124 -41.16 -12.70 27.50
C SER A 124 -40.51 -11.31 27.54
N TYR A 125 -40.65 -10.58 28.66
CA TYR A 125 -39.99 -9.29 28.87
C TYR A 125 -38.46 -9.44 28.99
N ALA A 126 -37.97 -10.39 29.80
CA ALA A 126 -36.53 -10.67 29.89
C ALA A 126 -35.96 -11.07 28.52
N LEU A 127 -36.68 -11.97 27.81
CA LEU A 127 -36.27 -12.43 26.49
C LEU A 127 -36.26 -11.28 25.46
N LYS A 128 -37.24 -10.38 25.52
CA LYS A 128 -37.28 -9.16 24.70
C LYS A 128 -36.11 -8.24 25.01
N LYS A 129 -35.81 -8.00 26.29
CA LYS A 129 -34.70 -7.13 26.71
C LYS A 129 -33.36 -7.63 26.16
N VAL A 130 -33.08 -8.94 26.29
CA VAL A 130 -31.88 -9.57 25.72
C VAL A 130 -31.85 -9.45 24.19
N ARG A 131 -32.99 -9.70 23.53
CA ARG A 131 -33.10 -9.54 22.07
C ARG A 131 -32.84 -8.11 21.61
N ASP A 132 -33.40 -7.12 22.29
CA ASP A 132 -33.21 -5.71 21.95
C ASP A 132 -31.72 -5.34 22.07
N ILE A 133 -31.03 -5.74 23.15
CA ILE A 133 -29.57 -5.55 23.29
C ILE A 133 -28.81 -6.27 22.17
N ALA A 134 -29.19 -7.51 21.86
CA ALA A 134 -28.54 -8.31 20.83
C ALA A 134 -28.81 -7.80 19.40
N THR A 135 -29.80 -6.93 19.17
CA THR A 135 -30.16 -6.41 17.84
C THR A 135 -29.88 -4.92 17.67
N THR A 136 -29.72 -4.18 18.77
CA THR A 136 -29.39 -2.75 18.74
C THR A 136 -27.91 -2.57 18.46
N ARG A 137 -27.55 -1.59 17.62
CA ARG A 137 -26.14 -1.26 17.38
C ARG A 137 -25.56 -0.51 18.58
N ALA A 138 -24.33 -0.83 18.95
CA ALA A 138 -23.61 -0.10 19.99
C ALA A 138 -23.34 1.35 19.54
N THR A 139 -23.43 2.27 20.49
CA THR A 139 -22.95 3.66 20.38
C THR A 139 -22.01 3.98 21.55
N ASP A 140 -21.51 5.21 21.62
CA ASP A 140 -20.71 5.71 22.75
C ASP A 140 -21.49 5.78 24.09
N THR A 141 -22.82 5.63 24.04
CA THR A 141 -23.71 5.75 25.21
C THR A 141 -24.68 4.59 25.38
N THR A 142 -24.76 3.67 24.41
CA THR A 142 -25.72 2.56 24.37
C THR A 142 -25.01 1.25 24.08
N ALA A 143 -25.18 0.25 24.95
CA ALA A 143 -24.66 -1.10 24.74
C ALA A 143 -25.42 -1.82 23.60
N GLY A 144 -24.70 -2.56 22.75
CA GLY A 144 -25.27 -3.27 21.61
C GLY A 144 -24.21 -4.00 20.76
N GLN A 145 -24.55 -4.34 19.52
CA GLN A 145 -23.62 -4.92 18.54
C GLN A 145 -22.75 -3.86 17.87
N THR A 146 -21.43 -4.02 17.93
CA THR A 146 -20.48 -3.15 17.21
C THR A 146 -20.24 -3.67 15.80
N VAL A 147 -20.37 -2.81 14.79
CA VAL A 147 -20.07 -3.16 13.40
C VAL A 147 -18.60 -2.84 13.10
N LEU A 148 -17.85 -3.81 12.55
CA LEU A 148 -16.47 -3.58 12.13
C LEU A 148 -16.43 -2.81 10.80
N SER A 149 -15.47 -1.90 10.69
CA SER A 149 -15.22 -1.09 9.49
C SER A 149 -13.78 -1.28 9.00
N HIS A 150 -13.61 -1.37 7.68
CA HIS A 150 -12.30 -1.39 7.02
C HIS A 150 -11.79 0.02 6.66
N LYS A 151 -12.58 1.07 6.94
CA LYS A 151 -12.14 2.46 6.72
C LYS A 151 -11.09 2.85 7.75
N ILE A 152 -9.99 3.45 7.28
CA ILE A 152 -8.90 4.00 8.11
C ILE A 152 -9.11 5.48 8.48
N ASN A 153 -10.12 6.12 7.89
CA ASN A 153 -10.50 7.53 8.09
C ASN A 153 -11.99 7.71 8.45
N GLY A 154 -12.62 6.67 9.02
CA GLY A 154 -14.04 6.70 9.36
C GLY A 154 -14.35 7.68 10.50
N THR A 155 -15.50 8.35 10.42
CA THR A 155 -16.02 9.28 11.46
C THR A 155 -17.26 8.75 12.18
N ASP A 156 -17.77 7.58 11.77
CA ASP A 156 -18.98 6.96 12.32
C ASP A 156 -18.69 6.31 13.68
N LYS A 157 -19.26 6.89 14.74
CA LYS A 157 -19.08 6.44 16.13
C LYS A 157 -19.79 5.11 16.46
N SER A 158 -20.65 4.61 15.58
CA SER A 158 -21.34 3.32 15.77
C SER A 158 -20.52 2.12 15.26
N LYS A 159 -19.28 2.37 14.79
CA LYS A 159 -18.41 1.36 14.18
C LYS A 159 -17.05 1.33 14.86
N ALA A 160 -16.46 0.13 14.95
CA ALA A 160 -15.08 -0.05 15.37
C ALA A 160 -14.18 -0.32 14.17
N ALA A 161 -12.91 0.06 14.27
CA ALA A 161 -11.90 -0.32 13.30
C ALA A 161 -11.70 -1.84 13.33
N SER A 162 -11.69 -2.46 12.15
CA SER A 162 -11.26 -3.86 11.98
C SER A 162 -9.75 -3.98 12.15
N GLU A 163 -9.25 -5.18 12.48
CA GLU A 163 -7.81 -5.50 12.43
C GLU A 163 -7.21 -5.15 11.07
N PHE A 164 -7.94 -5.41 9.98
CA PHE A 164 -7.54 -5.01 8.64
C PHE A 164 -7.38 -3.48 8.51
N ALA A 165 -8.32 -2.68 9.01
CA ALA A 165 -8.19 -1.22 9.00
C ALA A 165 -6.98 -0.75 9.80
N LEU A 166 -6.70 -1.36 10.95
CA LEU A 166 -5.51 -1.04 11.74
C LEU A 166 -4.23 -1.43 11.00
N GLY A 167 -4.22 -2.56 10.30
CA GLY A 167 -3.14 -2.99 9.42
C GLY A 167 -2.90 -2.02 8.27
N GLU A 168 -3.97 -1.59 7.57
CA GLU A 168 -3.89 -0.60 6.49
C GLU A 168 -3.44 0.78 7.00
N LEU A 169 -3.92 1.22 8.18
CA LEU A 169 -3.46 2.45 8.81
C LEU A 169 -1.98 2.36 9.18
N ASN A 170 -1.53 1.24 9.72
CA ASN A 170 -0.11 1.02 10.02
C ASN A 170 0.74 1.02 8.74
N LYS A 171 0.24 0.47 7.63
CA LYS A 171 0.90 0.61 6.32
C LYS A 171 0.94 2.07 5.88
N GLU A 172 -0.16 2.82 5.99
CA GLU A 172 -0.20 4.23 5.63
C GLU A 172 0.76 5.06 6.49
N ILE A 173 0.79 4.85 7.80
CA ILE A 173 1.72 5.52 8.72
C ILE A 173 3.17 5.12 8.43
N ALA A 174 3.44 3.85 8.13
CA ALA A 174 4.77 3.40 7.72
C ALA A 174 5.20 4.03 6.39
N THR A 175 4.26 4.27 5.46
CA THR A 175 4.51 5.03 4.22
C THR A 175 4.67 6.54 4.47
N LYS A 176 4.17 7.08 5.58
CA LYS A 176 4.44 8.45 6.08
C LYS A 176 5.80 8.55 6.80
N GLY A 177 6.83 7.87 6.27
CA GLY A 177 8.21 8.25 6.55
C GLY A 177 8.49 9.69 6.08
N LEU A 178 9.74 10.14 6.21
CA LEU A 178 10.19 11.43 5.65
C LEU A 178 9.61 11.63 4.23
N PRO A 179 8.97 12.77 3.90
CA PRO A 179 8.44 13.01 2.57
C PRO A 179 9.52 12.91 1.48
N VAL A 180 9.16 12.44 0.28
CA VAL A 180 10.03 12.53 -0.90
C VAL A 180 10.41 13.99 -1.13
N GLY A 181 11.67 14.26 -1.43
CA GLY A 181 12.25 15.61 -1.52
C GLY A 181 12.86 16.13 -0.21
N SER A 182 12.65 15.47 0.94
CA SER A 182 13.28 15.87 2.20
C SER A 182 14.81 15.74 2.13
N VAL A 183 15.54 16.76 2.63
CA VAL A 183 17.01 16.75 2.72
C VAL A 183 17.43 16.31 4.13
N MET A 184 18.28 15.30 4.22
CA MET A 184 18.75 14.73 5.49
C MET A 184 20.28 14.61 5.50
N GLY A 185 20.90 14.94 6.63
CA GLY A 185 22.32 14.75 6.86
C GLY A 185 22.63 13.34 7.36
N PHE A 186 23.60 12.68 6.75
CA PHE A 186 24.12 11.37 7.16
C PHE A 186 25.64 11.43 7.32
N VAL A 187 26.18 10.64 8.24
CA VAL A 187 27.64 10.55 8.44
C VAL A 187 28.36 10.11 7.16
N ASN A 188 29.58 10.63 6.98
CA ASN A 188 30.39 10.40 5.80
C ASN A 188 30.71 8.90 5.64
N GLY A 189 30.63 8.39 4.41
CA GLY A 189 30.81 6.96 4.10
C GLY A 189 29.54 6.11 4.18
N TYR A 190 28.46 6.61 4.81
CA TYR A 190 27.16 5.93 4.78
C TYR A 190 26.35 6.34 3.54
N ARG A 191 25.80 5.34 2.83
CA ARG A 191 24.93 5.54 1.65
C ARG A 191 23.50 5.07 1.99
N PRO A 192 22.59 5.98 2.36
CA PRO A 192 21.23 5.60 2.72
C PRO A 192 20.44 5.11 1.49
N ASN A 193 19.81 3.94 1.61
CA ASN A 193 18.91 3.41 0.58
C ASN A 193 17.69 4.32 0.42
N GLY A 194 17.29 4.60 -0.83
CA GLY A 194 16.13 5.46 -1.12
C GLY A 194 16.44 6.95 -1.23
N TYR A 195 17.72 7.33 -1.24
CA TYR A 195 18.15 8.72 -1.30
C TYR A 195 19.18 8.96 -2.42
N LEU A 196 19.20 10.19 -2.93
CA LEU A 196 20.18 10.70 -3.89
C LEU A 196 21.04 11.78 -3.23
N LEU A 197 22.31 11.91 -3.63
CA LEU A 197 23.22 12.88 -3.03
C LEU A 197 22.82 14.32 -3.41
N ALA A 198 22.74 15.22 -2.43
CA ALA A 198 22.33 16.61 -2.63
C ALA A 198 23.51 17.49 -3.12
N ASN A 199 24.02 17.22 -4.32
CA ASN A 199 25.23 17.84 -4.88
C ASN A 199 24.99 18.64 -6.18
N GLY A 200 23.73 18.92 -6.55
CA GLY A 200 23.42 19.60 -7.82
C GLY A 200 23.35 18.69 -9.04
N SER A 201 23.52 17.36 -8.90
CA SER A 201 23.40 16.44 -10.04
C SER A 201 21.97 16.36 -10.58
N ARG A 202 21.84 15.99 -11.85
CA ARG A 202 20.55 15.65 -12.47
C ARG A 202 20.11 14.23 -12.12
N PHE A 203 18.81 14.00 -12.01
CA PHE A 203 18.19 12.68 -11.93
C PHE A 203 17.17 12.49 -13.06
N ASP A 204 16.85 11.24 -13.40
CA ASP A 204 15.84 10.94 -14.41
C ASP A 204 14.41 11.09 -13.83
N PRO A 205 13.59 12.02 -14.35
CA PRO A 205 12.21 12.22 -13.89
C PRO A 205 11.29 11.01 -14.15
N GLN A 206 11.61 10.15 -15.13
CA GLN A 206 10.84 8.93 -15.37
C GLN A 206 11.10 7.88 -14.28
N THR A 207 12.32 7.83 -13.77
CA THR A 207 12.72 6.93 -12.68
C THR A 207 12.24 7.46 -11.32
N TYR A 208 12.20 8.78 -11.11
CA TYR A 208 11.79 9.42 -9.85
C TYR A 208 10.73 10.52 -10.05
N PRO A 209 9.50 10.19 -10.49
CA PRO A 209 8.47 11.18 -10.82
C PRO A 209 7.99 11.98 -9.60
N ASP A 210 7.82 11.34 -8.45
CA ASP A 210 7.41 12.01 -7.21
C ASP A 210 8.48 12.99 -6.71
N LEU A 211 9.75 12.64 -6.91
CA LEU A 211 10.87 13.53 -6.58
C LEU A 211 10.90 14.74 -7.50
N TYR A 212 10.63 14.59 -8.80
CA TYR A 212 10.55 15.71 -9.74
C TYR A 212 9.51 16.74 -9.31
N ILE A 213 8.32 16.29 -8.91
CA ILE A 213 7.25 17.16 -8.41
C ILE A 213 7.67 17.81 -7.09
N ALA A 214 8.16 17.02 -6.12
CA ALA A 214 8.57 17.51 -4.81
C ALA A 214 9.77 18.48 -4.88
N ASN A 215 10.63 18.32 -5.88
CA ASN A 215 11.77 19.19 -6.18
C ASN A 215 11.38 20.42 -7.04
N GLY A 216 10.10 20.79 -7.07
CA GLY A 216 9.63 22.00 -7.74
C GLY A 216 9.57 21.90 -9.26
N ASN A 217 9.27 20.71 -9.80
CA ASN A 217 9.32 20.40 -11.24
C ASN A 217 10.72 20.60 -11.83
N SER A 218 11.75 20.20 -11.08
CA SER A 218 13.14 20.26 -11.52
C SER A 218 13.80 18.89 -11.43
N ASP A 219 14.54 18.53 -12.47
CA ASP A 219 15.38 17.33 -12.53
C ASP A 219 16.78 17.56 -11.91
N VAL A 220 17.05 18.75 -11.36
CA VAL A 220 18.33 19.12 -10.74
C VAL A 220 18.17 19.10 -9.22
N LEU A 221 18.93 18.24 -8.53
CA LEU A 221 18.91 18.18 -7.07
C LEU A 221 19.44 19.49 -6.44
N PRO A 222 19.00 19.87 -5.22
CA PRO A 222 19.64 20.95 -4.49
C PRO A 222 21.14 20.67 -4.31
N ASN A 223 21.97 21.68 -4.55
CA ASN A 223 23.40 21.62 -4.24
C ASN A 223 23.66 22.25 -2.88
N VAL A 224 23.80 21.41 -1.85
CA VAL A 224 24.11 21.87 -0.49
C VAL A 224 25.57 21.60 -0.11
N ASN A 225 26.39 21.15 -1.06
CA ASN A 225 27.84 20.95 -0.91
C ASN A 225 28.63 22.16 -1.46
N LEU A 226 28.16 23.38 -1.23
CA LEU A 226 28.95 24.58 -1.53
C LEU A 226 30.05 24.72 -0.48
N SER A 227 31.15 24.02 -0.68
CA SER A 227 32.37 24.17 0.11
C SER A 227 32.91 25.58 -0.12
N ASN A 228 32.89 26.40 0.93
CA ASN A 228 33.51 27.74 0.92
C ASN A 228 34.97 27.68 1.42
N ILE A 229 35.57 26.49 1.39
CA ILE A 229 36.97 26.28 1.73
C ILE A 229 37.85 27.07 0.75
N GLY A 230 38.84 27.79 1.28
CA GLY A 230 39.66 28.73 0.54
C GLY A 230 39.18 30.18 0.59
N MET A 231 37.98 30.46 1.10
CA MET A 231 37.51 31.82 1.36
C MET A 231 38.38 32.49 2.44
N THR A 232 38.67 33.78 2.29
CA THR A 232 39.47 34.55 3.24
C THR A 232 38.65 35.63 3.93
N SER A 233 39.01 35.96 5.17
CA SER A 233 38.37 37.02 5.96
C SER A 233 39.33 37.57 7.02
N PHE A 234 39.04 38.75 7.55
CA PHE A 234 39.75 39.36 8.66
C PHE A 234 39.01 39.14 9.98
N PHE A 235 39.77 38.82 11.03
CA PHE A 235 39.27 38.61 12.39
C PHE A 235 39.87 39.63 13.36
N PHE A 236 39.05 40.14 14.29
CA PHE A 236 39.45 41.10 15.32
C PHE A 236 40.08 40.46 16.57
N THR A 237 39.97 39.14 16.72
CA THR A 237 40.41 38.39 17.90
C THR A 237 41.49 37.40 17.53
N ASP A 238 42.33 37.05 18.50
CA ASP A 238 43.31 35.96 18.36
C ASP A 238 42.65 34.57 18.49
N ASP A 239 41.48 34.49 19.13
CA ASP A 239 40.65 33.27 19.19
C ASP A 239 39.97 33.03 17.84
N ILE A 240 40.66 32.31 16.96
CA ILE A 240 40.16 32.00 15.61
C ILE A 240 39.11 30.89 15.66
N PRO A 241 37.91 31.07 15.06
CA PRO A 241 36.87 30.05 15.06
C PRO A 241 37.31 28.74 14.40
N ALA A 242 36.77 27.63 14.90
CA ALA A 242 37.00 26.31 14.32
C ALA A 242 36.66 26.29 12.82
N GLY A 243 37.52 25.63 12.03
CA GLY A 243 37.44 25.59 10.56
C GLY A 243 38.12 26.76 9.85
N TRP A 244 38.65 27.74 10.59
CA TRP A 244 39.50 28.82 10.07
C TRP A 244 40.92 28.69 10.61
N ILE A 245 41.90 29.05 9.78
CA ILE A 245 43.31 29.12 10.19
C ILE A 245 43.93 30.45 9.71
N PRO A 246 44.90 31.02 10.44
CA PRO A 246 45.66 32.16 9.94
C PRO A 246 46.42 31.78 8.66
N VAL A 247 46.42 32.66 7.66
CA VAL A 247 47.05 32.39 6.36
C VAL A 247 48.55 32.09 6.49
N ASP A 248 49.24 32.75 7.41
CA ASP A 248 50.68 32.53 7.64
C ASP A 248 51.01 31.16 8.22
N THR A 249 50.03 30.45 8.80
CA THR A 249 50.24 29.08 9.34
C THR A 249 50.05 27.98 8.31
N ILE A 250 49.56 28.31 7.10
CA ILE A 250 49.21 27.34 6.06
C ILE A 250 50.36 26.36 5.78
N GLN A 251 51.58 26.88 5.67
CA GLN A 251 52.76 26.09 5.33
C GLN A 251 53.09 25.02 6.39
N ASP A 252 52.65 25.23 7.63
CA ASP A 252 52.98 24.39 8.78
C ASP A 252 51.85 23.42 9.15
N VAL A 253 50.59 23.84 9.03
CA VAL A 253 49.43 23.08 9.56
C VAL A 253 48.61 22.37 8.48
N VAL A 254 48.72 22.80 7.22
CA VAL A 254 47.94 22.22 6.11
C VAL A 254 48.65 20.99 5.55
N THR A 255 47.96 19.86 5.58
CA THR A 255 48.42 18.60 5.00
C THR A 255 47.28 17.92 4.25
N SER A 256 47.60 16.91 3.43
CA SER A 256 46.59 16.07 2.78
C SER A 256 45.66 15.34 3.75
N SER A 257 46.04 15.23 5.03
CA SER A 257 45.23 14.63 6.10
C SER A 257 44.47 15.64 6.96
N SER A 258 45.07 16.79 7.31
CA SER A 258 44.46 17.75 8.25
C SER A 258 43.43 18.65 7.58
N TYR A 259 43.65 19.05 6.33
CA TYR A 259 42.72 19.90 5.55
C TYR A 259 42.76 19.50 4.06
N PRO A 260 42.19 18.34 3.69
CA PRO A 260 42.39 17.72 2.37
C PRO A 260 41.91 18.58 1.20
N GLU A 261 40.76 19.25 1.32
CA GLU A 261 40.23 20.12 0.26
C GLU A 261 41.09 21.37 0.06
N LEU A 262 41.44 22.06 1.15
CA LEU A 262 42.31 23.22 1.09
C LEU A 262 43.70 22.86 0.54
N TYR A 263 44.27 21.74 1.00
CA TYR A 263 45.55 21.23 0.51
C TYR A 263 45.52 21.03 -1.01
N LYS A 264 44.47 20.38 -1.54
CA LYS A 264 44.32 20.18 -2.98
C LYS A 264 44.29 21.50 -3.74
N TYR A 265 43.49 22.46 -3.30
CA TYR A 265 43.38 23.78 -3.95
C TYR A 265 44.71 24.53 -3.98
N LEU A 266 45.45 24.53 -2.87
CA LEU A 266 46.73 25.21 -2.77
C LEU A 266 47.82 24.54 -3.60
N ILE A 267 47.89 23.20 -3.61
CA ILE A 267 48.86 22.47 -4.43
C ILE A 267 48.56 22.63 -5.92
N GLU A 268 47.28 22.60 -6.33
CA GLU A 268 46.90 22.82 -7.72
C GLU A 268 47.38 24.18 -8.24
N LYS A 269 47.34 25.20 -7.39
CA LYS A 269 47.77 26.56 -7.75
C LYS A 269 49.28 26.80 -7.61
N TYR A 270 49.87 26.39 -6.49
CA TYR A 270 51.23 26.78 -6.11
C TYR A 270 52.25 25.64 -6.28
N GLY A 271 51.79 24.43 -6.59
CA GLY A 271 52.60 23.20 -6.75
C GLY A 271 53.13 22.63 -5.43
N ASN A 272 53.53 23.49 -4.50
CA ASN A 272 54.01 23.15 -3.17
C ASN A 272 53.49 24.18 -2.15
N LEU A 273 53.20 23.74 -0.92
CA LEU A 273 52.79 24.65 0.15
C LEU A 273 53.86 25.69 0.49
N SER A 274 55.16 25.39 0.33
CA SER A 274 56.25 26.35 0.53
C SER A 274 56.16 27.56 -0.41
N ASN A 275 55.47 27.41 -1.54
CA ASN A 275 55.27 28.47 -2.53
C ASN A 275 54.03 29.32 -2.22
N VAL A 276 53.21 28.94 -1.24
CA VAL A 276 52.05 29.74 -0.80
C VAL A 276 52.58 31.02 -0.16
N PRO A 277 52.23 32.21 -0.66
CA PRO A 277 52.70 33.47 -0.10
C PRO A 277 52.26 33.65 1.35
N ARG A 278 53.19 34.13 2.18
CA ARG A 278 52.87 34.66 3.51
C ARG A 278 52.33 36.08 3.39
N VAL A 279 51.42 36.42 4.28
CA VAL A 279 50.76 37.73 4.37
C VAL A 279 51.30 38.59 5.50
N GLU A 280 52.18 38.05 6.35
CA GLU A 280 52.91 38.81 7.35
C GLU A 280 53.54 40.09 6.74
N ASP A 281 53.26 41.23 7.36
CA ASP A 281 53.67 42.58 6.92
C ASP A 281 53.31 42.93 5.46
N ARG A 282 52.15 42.43 4.96
CA ARG A 282 51.65 42.74 3.61
C ARG A 282 50.21 43.24 3.60
N TYR A 283 49.93 44.15 2.66
CA TYR A 283 48.58 44.57 2.34
C TYR A 283 47.95 43.69 1.25
N VAL A 284 46.68 43.32 1.45
CA VAL A 284 45.89 42.61 0.44
C VAL A 284 45.30 43.61 -0.55
N ARG A 285 45.37 43.28 -1.84
CA ARG A 285 44.74 44.04 -2.93
C ARG A 285 44.10 43.09 -3.94
N ASN A 286 43.16 43.62 -4.72
CA ASN A 286 42.52 42.85 -5.77
C ASN A 286 43.49 42.51 -6.91
N ALA A 287 43.33 41.31 -7.47
CA ALA A 287 43.90 40.95 -8.75
C ALA A 287 43.23 41.76 -9.88
N GLY A 288 43.98 42.04 -10.94
CA GLY A 288 43.58 42.98 -12.01
C GLY A 288 44.78 43.78 -12.51
N ASP A 289 44.68 44.41 -13.68
CA ASP A 289 45.77 45.18 -14.31
C ASP A 289 47.12 44.42 -14.36
N ASN A 290 47.08 43.17 -14.86
CA ASN A 290 48.22 42.24 -14.92
C ASN A 290 48.77 41.73 -13.58
N LEU A 291 48.07 41.99 -12.45
CA LEU A 291 48.36 41.36 -11.16
C LEU A 291 47.59 40.07 -11.00
N ASN A 292 48.31 38.99 -10.69
CA ASN A 292 47.73 37.66 -10.50
C ASN A 292 47.42 37.40 -9.02
N VAL A 293 46.39 36.60 -8.74
CA VAL A 293 46.07 36.17 -7.37
C VAL A 293 47.26 35.38 -6.81
N GLY A 294 47.81 35.80 -5.67
CA GLY A 294 48.99 35.18 -5.05
C GLY A 294 50.33 35.80 -5.46
N GLN A 295 50.33 36.84 -6.31
CA GLN A 295 51.53 37.60 -6.61
C GLN A 295 51.93 38.48 -5.42
N VAL A 296 53.23 38.49 -5.10
CA VAL A 296 53.82 39.30 -4.03
C VAL A 296 54.46 40.55 -4.61
N GLN A 297 54.29 41.70 -3.94
CA GLN A 297 54.93 42.96 -4.30
C GLN A 297 55.76 43.49 -3.11
N GLY A 298 56.86 44.18 -3.43
CA GLY A 298 57.63 44.96 -2.45
C GLY A 298 56.97 46.31 -2.17
N ASP A 299 57.51 47.04 -1.19
CA ASP A 299 57.12 48.41 -0.94
C ASP A 299 57.55 49.32 -2.09
N ALA A 300 56.68 50.26 -2.44
CA ALA A 300 56.96 51.25 -3.46
C ALA A 300 56.21 52.55 -3.14
N ILE A 301 56.90 53.66 -3.37
CA ILE A 301 56.26 54.98 -3.49
C ILE A 301 56.18 55.36 -4.96
N ARG A 302 55.24 56.25 -5.31
CA ARG A 302 55.24 56.86 -6.65
C ARG A 302 56.53 57.65 -6.84
N ASN A 303 56.95 57.80 -8.10
CA ASN A 303 58.12 58.61 -8.44
C ASN A 303 57.94 60.04 -7.90
N ILE A 304 58.95 60.54 -7.19
CA ILE A 304 59.02 61.92 -6.70
C ILE A 304 60.16 62.60 -7.44
N THR A 305 59.83 63.52 -8.35
CA THR A 305 60.80 64.26 -9.14
C THR A 305 60.89 65.70 -8.68
N GLY A 306 62.10 66.24 -8.60
CA GLY A 306 62.40 67.65 -8.39
C GLY A 306 63.81 67.93 -8.87
N GLU A 307 64.05 69.10 -9.46
CA GLU A 307 65.34 69.49 -10.02
C GLU A 307 65.77 70.85 -9.46
N ILE A 308 67.06 70.97 -9.22
CA ILE A 308 67.71 72.26 -8.98
C ILE A 308 68.65 72.48 -10.16
N ASP A 309 68.15 73.19 -11.17
CA ASP A 309 68.90 73.53 -12.38
C ASP A 309 69.57 74.89 -12.22
N LEU A 310 70.90 74.92 -12.31
CA LEU A 310 71.74 76.11 -12.18
C LEU A 310 72.40 76.50 -13.51
N THR A 311 72.07 75.82 -14.61
CA THR A 311 72.69 76.02 -15.91
C THR A 311 72.45 77.40 -16.50
N THR A 312 71.40 78.10 -16.05
CA THR A 312 71.09 79.47 -16.43
C THR A 312 71.96 80.53 -15.75
N LEU A 313 72.74 80.16 -14.73
CA LEU A 313 73.45 81.16 -13.92
C LEU A 313 74.87 81.47 -14.46
N GLY A 314 75.55 80.60 -15.21
CA GLY A 314 76.92 80.84 -15.73
C GLY A 314 78.08 80.35 -14.83
N GLY A 315 79.34 80.56 -15.25
CA GLY A 315 80.53 80.12 -14.50
C GLY A 315 80.88 81.07 -13.34
N GLY A 316 80.50 80.71 -12.11
CA GLY A 316 80.80 81.49 -10.90
C GLY A 316 79.71 81.54 -9.82
N ASN A 317 78.62 80.77 -9.93
CA ASN A 317 77.43 81.01 -9.10
C ASN A 317 77.44 80.34 -7.74
N GLN A 318 77.01 81.13 -6.76
CA GLN A 318 76.98 80.77 -5.36
C GLN A 318 75.50 80.64 -4.93
N PHE A 319 74.96 79.40 -4.98
CA PHE A 319 73.52 79.09 -4.83
C PHE A 319 72.91 79.47 -3.46
N LEU A 320 73.73 79.68 -2.42
CA LEU A 320 73.29 79.79 -1.02
C LEU A 320 74.17 80.78 -0.20
N GLU A 321 74.44 81.97 -0.71
CA GLU A 321 75.20 83.00 0.02
C GLU A 321 74.34 83.91 0.87
N PHE A 322 73.74 83.31 1.89
CA PHE A 322 73.12 84.05 2.97
C PHE A 322 73.80 83.64 4.29
N GLY A 323 73.87 84.59 5.22
CA GLY A 323 74.35 84.33 6.57
C GLY A 323 73.47 83.29 7.27
N ALA A 324 74.04 82.57 8.22
CA ALA A 324 73.35 81.56 9.01
C ALA A 324 72.05 82.09 9.66
N GLU A 325 71.97 83.39 9.93
CA GLU A 325 70.79 84.07 10.47
C GLU A 325 69.56 84.04 9.54
N TYR A 326 69.72 83.79 8.24
CA TYR A 326 68.62 83.71 7.27
C TYR A 326 68.14 82.28 7.01
N ASN A 327 68.71 81.26 7.68
CA ASN A 327 68.40 79.85 7.45
C ASN A 327 66.91 79.51 7.54
N GLU A 328 66.19 80.08 8.52
CA GLU A 328 64.75 79.84 8.71
C GLU A 328 63.87 80.56 7.67
N GLN A 329 64.42 81.57 6.99
CA GLN A 329 63.73 82.30 5.93
C GLN A 329 63.88 81.59 4.58
N VAL A 330 65.04 80.97 4.35
CA VAL A 330 65.40 80.29 3.08
C VAL A 330 64.98 78.82 3.06
N PHE A 331 65.24 78.08 4.13
CA PHE A 331 64.91 76.65 4.20
C PHE A 331 63.54 76.46 4.87
N LYS A 332 62.53 76.14 4.05
CA LYS A 332 61.17 75.84 4.53
C LYS A 332 60.79 74.39 4.19
N GLY A 333 59.97 73.82 5.06
CA GLY A 333 59.44 72.48 4.88
C GLY A 333 60.49 71.37 5.03
N ALA A 334 60.49 70.41 4.10
CA ALA A 334 61.39 69.25 4.15
C ALA A 334 62.87 69.59 3.87
N LEU A 335 63.15 70.79 3.33
CA LEU A 335 64.53 71.23 3.11
C LEU A 335 65.08 71.89 4.39
N ALA A 336 66.32 71.57 4.72
CA ALA A 336 67.03 72.10 5.87
C ALA A 336 68.48 72.42 5.51
N PRO A 337 69.12 73.40 6.17
CA PRO A 337 70.56 73.58 6.02
C PRO A 337 71.28 72.29 6.46
N GLN A 338 72.42 71.98 5.83
CA GLN A 338 73.29 70.88 6.26
C GLN A 338 74.59 71.44 6.88
N PRO A 339 74.64 71.64 8.21
CA PRO A 339 75.78 72.27 8.91
C PRO A 339 77.14 71.63 8.60
N SER A 340 77.18 70.31 8.41
CA SER A 340 78.39 69.57 8.06
C SER A 340 78.99 69.93 6.69
N LYS A 341 78.27 70.72 5.88
CA LYS A 341 78.68 71.16 4.54
C LYS A 341 78.90 72.68 4.48
N TRP A 342 78.97 73.34 5.63
CA TRP A 342 79.23 74.77 5.69
C TRP A 342 80.70 75.06 5.42
N SER A 343 80.97 76.14 4.71
CA SER A 343 82.31 76.64 4.47
C SER A 343 82.43 78.04 5.04
N HIS A 344 83.57 78.34 5.66
CA HIS A 344 83.90 79.72 5.99
C HIS A 344 84.22 80.45 4.69
N TRP A 345 83.39 81.44 4.34
CA TRP A 345 83.71 82.39 3.29
C TRP A 345 84.48 83.52 3.96
N SER A 346 85.67 83.86 3.47
CA SER A 346 86.46 85.02 3.94
C SER A 346 86.33 86.14 2.93
N ASP A 347 86.03 87.36 3.39
CA ASP A 347 86.26 88.56 2.59
C ASP A 347 87.77 88.87 2.49
N ASP A 348 88.14 89.89 1.72
CA ASP A 348 89.54 90.32 1.55
C ASP A 348 90.20 90.80 2.86
N GLN A 349 89.45 90.88 3.97
CA GLN A 349 89.91 91.28 5.31
C GLN A 349 89.85 90.14 6.35
N ASN A 350 89.60 88.90 5.93
CA ASN A 350 89.47 87.70 6.80
C ASN A 350 88.36 87.79 7.87
N ASN A 351 87.34 88.63 7.67
CA ASN A 351 86.24 88.87 8.61
C ASN A 351 84.92 88.18 8.19
N GLY A 352 85.00 87.07 7.46
CA GLY A 352 83.83 86.51 6.78
C GLY A 352 82.94 85.58 7.60
N ILE A 353 81.84 85.14 6.99
CA ILE A 353 80.72 84.41 7.65
C ILE A 353 80.67 82.96 7.16
N HIS A 354 80.19 82.05 8.01
CA HIS A 354 79.90 80.68 7.58
C HIS A 354 78.66 80.65 6.67
N VAL A 355 78.85 80.25 5.42
CA VAL A 355 77.77 80.12 4.44
C VAL A 355 77.39 78.66 4.22
N PRO A 356 76.09 78.32 4.16
CA PRO A 356 75.65 76.96 3.90
C PRO A 356 75.90 76.60 2.44
N ARG A 357 76.77 75.62 2.15
CA ARG A 357 76.98 75.11 0.78
C ARG A 357 76.24 73.82 0.46
N GLY A 358 75.35 73.40 1.36
CA GLY A 358 74.55 72.21 1.18
C GLY A 358 73.27 72.27 2.02
N PHE A 359 72.24 71.63 1.50
CA PHE A 359 70.99 71.41 2.19
C PHE A 359 70.71 69.90 2.23
N LYS A 360 69.95 69.46 3.24
CA LYS A 360 69.43 68.10 3.31
C LYS A 360 67.94 68.10 3.03
N PHE A 361 67.47 67.03 2.41
CA PHE A 361 66.05 66.71 2.37
C PHE A 361 65.72 65.80 3.55
N ASP A 362 64.76 66.23 4.36
CA ASP A 362 64.34 65.58 5.60
C ASP A 362 62.82 65.71 5.74
N ALA A 363 62.10 64.73 5.20
CA ALA A 363 60.64 64.72 5.17
C ALA A 363 60.01 64.72 6.58
N SER A 364 60.72 64.25 7.61
CA SER A 364 60.21 64.19 8.99
C SER A 364 59.85 65.57 9.56
N ARG A 365 60.37 66.64 8.93
CA ARG A 365 60.08 68.04 9.28
C ARG A 365 58.68 68.49 8.91
N VAL A 366 58.01 67.81 7.98
CA VAL A 366 56.69 68.22 7.45
C VAL A 366 55.65 67.11 7.44
N VAL A 367 56.08 65.85 7.49
CA VAL A 367 55.19 64.69 7.54
C VAL A 367 55.70 63.66 8.55
N PRO A 368 54.81 62.85 9.18
CA PRO A 368 55.23 61.69 9.94
C PRO A 368 56.05 60.74 9.06
N THR A 369 57.17 60.24 9.59
CA THR A 369 58.04 59.29 8.89
C THR A 369 58.24 58.04 9.74
N ALA A 370 58.50 56.92 9.09
CA ALA A 370 58.80 55.63 9.70
C ALA A 370 59.74 54.83 8.77
N ASN A 371 60.31 53.73 9.27
CA ASN A 371 61.19 52.86 8.48
C ASN A 371 60.47 52.14 7.32
N GLU A 372 59.14 52.11 7.32
CA GLU A 372 58.29 51.46 6.32
C GLU A 372 57.27 52.47 5.80
N ASN A 373 57.06 52.49 4.48
CA ASN A 373 56.04 53.32 3.85
C ASN A 373 54.65 52.67 3.96
N ARG A 374 53.79 53.22 4.82
CA ARG A 374 52.41 52.76 4.99
C ARG A 374 51.42 53.89 5.27
N PRO A 375 50.17 53.78 4.78
CA PRO A 375 49.08 54.62 5.27
C PRO A 375 48.72 54.24 6.73
N LYS A 376 47.82 55.00 7.37
CA LYS A 376 47.23 54.58 8.65
C LYS A 376 46.43 53.29 8.45
N THR A 377 46.73 52.26 9.23
CA THR A 377 46.12 50.94 9.10
C THR A 377 45.75 50.33 10.45
N LEU A 378 44.76 49.43 10.43
CA LEU A 378 44.36 48.61 11.57
C LEU A 378 44.85 47.17 11.32
N VAL A 379 45.50 46.57 12.32
CA VAL A 379 46.04 45.22 12.22
C VAL A 379 44.96 44.22 12.69
N LEU A 380 44.63 43.27 11.81
CA LEU A 380 43.64 42.20 12.03
C LEU A 380 44.26 40.86 11.63
N LYS A 381 43.72 39.75 12.14
CA LYS A 381 44.19 38.42 11.73
C LYS A 381 43.57 38.02 10.39
N PHE A 382 44.38 37.90 9.35
CA PHE A 382 43.91 37.39 8.05
C PHE A 382 43.87 35.87 8.07
N CYS A 383 42.68 35.31 7.91
CA CYS A 383 42.44 33.87 8.00
C CYS A 383 41.81 33.33 6.73
N ILE A 384 42.04 32.05 6.47
CA ILE A 384 41.43 31.28 5.40
C ILE A 384 40.54 30.18 6.00
N LYS A 385 39.41 29.94 5.36
CA LYS A 385 38.53 28.83 5.71
C LYS A 385 39.18 27.53 5.26
N ALA A 386 39.58 26.70 6.21
CA ALA A 386 40.27 25.44 5.98
C ALA A 386 39.36 24.22 6.08
N GLN A 387 38.22 24.35 6.77
CA GLN A 387 37.28 23.27 6.98
C GLN A 387 35.85 23.80 7.12
N ASP A 388 34.86 23.04 6.66
CA ASP A 388 33.45 23.32 6.94
C ASP A 388 33.04 22.77 8.31
N MET A 389 32.14 23.47 9.01
CA MET A 389 31.66 23.06 10.35
C MET A 389 30.84 21.76 10.34
N LEU A 390 30.46 21.27 9.15
CA LEU A 390 29.70 20.04 8.93
C LEU A 390 30.58 18.93 8.33
N ASP A 391 31.90 19.08 8.39
CA ASP A 391 32.82 18.07 7.87
C ASP A 391 32.55 16.72 8.53
N GLY A 392 32.24 15.72 7.71
CA GLY A 392 31.80 14.41 8.19
C GLY A 392 30.30 14.13 8.03
N ILE A 393 29.50 15.08 7.54
CA ILE A 393 28.08 14.86 7.18
C ILE A 393 27.89 15.15 5.70
N ARG A 394 27.24 14.25 4.97
CA ARG A 394 26.73 14.51 3.61
C ARG A 394 25.23 14.61 3.65
N PHE A 395 24.70 15.54 2.87
CA PHE A 395 23.27 15.69 2.72
C PHE A 395 22.75 14.88 1.54
N TRP A 396 21.62 14.23 1.75
CA TRP A 396 20.95 13.39 0.78
C TRP A 396 19.48 13.76 0.68
N VAL A 397 18.94 13.74 -0.52
CA VAL A 397 17.53 13.99 -0.83
C VAL A 397 16.80 12.66 -0.89
N LYS A 398 15.69 12.52 -0.17
CA LYS A 398 14.87 11.32 -0.27
C LYS A 398 14.26 11.23 -1.65
N ALA A 399 14.66 10.23 -2.42
CA ALA A 399 14.21 10.04 -3.80
C ALA A 399 12.98 9.14 -3.91
N PHE A 400 12.82 8.20 -2.96
CA PHE A 400 11.64 7.34 -2.89
C PHE A 400 11.37 6.85 -1.45
N GLY A 401 10.11 6.49 -1.18
CA GLY A 401 9.70 5.81 0.05
C GLY A 401 10.39 4.45 0.15
N VAL A 402 10.73 4.00 1.37
CA VAL A 402 11.23 2.64 1.57
C VAL A 402 10.12 1.69 1.14
N VAL A 403 10.26 1.06 -0.03
CA VAL A 403 9.52 -0.15 -0.34
C VAL A 403 10.33 -1.28 0.27
N GLU A 404 10.14 -1.52 1.57
CA GLU A 404 10.42 -2.84 2.13
C GLU A 404 9.37 -3.82 1.59
N ASN A 405 9.45 -4.09 0.28
CA ASN A 405 8.96 -5.31 -0.33
C ASN A 405 9.49 -5.41 -1.77
N THR A 406 10.77 -5.75 -1.92
CA THR A 406 11.34 -6.40 -3.12
C THR A 406 10.69 -7.78 -3.30
N GLY A 407 9.39 -7.78 -3.62
CA GLY A 407 8.56 -8.98 -3.74
C GLY A 407 7.12 -8.70 -4.20
N SER A 408 6.59 -7.49 -4.01
CA SER A 408 5.28 -7.11 -4.55
C SER A 408 5.45 -6.39 -5.88
N MET A 409 5.64 -7.17 -6.94
CA MET A 409 5.22 -6.76 -8.28
C MET A 409 3.81 -6.17 -8.15
N ASP A 410 3.64 -4.90 -8.55
CA ASP A 410 2.37 -4.17 -8.55
C ASP A 410 1.25 -5.08 -9.08
N ALA A 411 0.43 -5.63 -8.18
CA ALA A 411 -0.61 -6.58 -8.54
C ALA A 411 -1.64 -5.95 -9.48
N GLY A 412 -1.74 -4.61 -9.51
CA GLY A 412 -2.52 -3.85 -10.48
C GLY A 412 -1.90 -3.89 -11.87
N ARG A 413 -0.61 -3.61 -12.01
CA ARG A 413 0.11 -3.73 -13.31
C ARG A 413 0.23 -5.18 -13.79
N LEU A 414 0.41 -6.14 -12.90
CA LEU A 414 0.38 -7.56 -13.25
C LEU A 414 -1.03 -7.99 -13.68
N ALA A 415 -2.07 -7.58 -12.96
CA ALA A 415 -3.46 -7.87 -13.36
C ALA A 415 -3.81 -7.23 -14.70
N GLN A 416 -3.37 -5.99 -14.96
CA GLN A 416 -3.58 -5.30 -16.24
C GLN A 416 -2.82 -5.97 -17.38
N SER A 417 -1.57 -6.37 -17.17
CA SER A 417 -0.78 -7.08 -18.19
C SER A 417 -1.30 -8.50 -18.44
N ILE A 418 -1.79 -9.21 -17.41
CA ILE A 418 -2.48 -10.49 -17.57
C ILE A 418 -3.83 -10.31 -18.30
N GLN A 419 -4.58 -9.25 -18.00
CA GLN A 419 -5.82 -8.93 -18.71
C GLN A 419 -5.57 -8.54 -20.17
N SER A 420 -4.53 -7.75 -20.47
CA SER A 420 -4.19 -7.41 -21.86
C SER A 420 -3.76 -8.66 -22.63
N VAL A 421 -2.97 -9.56 -22.02
CA VAL A 421 -2.61 -10.84 -22.64
C VAL A 421 -3.82 -11.76 -22.81
N ARG A 422 -4.76 -11.80 -21.85
CA ARG A 422 -6.03 -12.55 -21.99
C ARG A 422 -7.00 -11.94 -23.00
N ALA A 423 -6.95 -10.63 -23.24
CA ALA A 423 -7.77 -9.97 -24.25
C ALA A 423 -7.28 -10.27 -25.67
N GLU A 424 -5.96 -10.43 -25.85
CA GLU A 424 -5.35 -10.69 -27.15
C GLU A 424 -5.21 -12.19 -27.50
N LYS A 425 -5.38 -13.09 -26.53
CA LYS A 425 -5.26 -14.54 -26.74
C LYS A 425 -6.52 -15.27 -26.32
N ALA A 426 -6.95 -16.22 -27.14
CA ALA A 426 -8.05 -17.12 -26.79
C ALA A 426 -7.68 -18.01 -25.59
N ASP A 427 -8.67 -18.32 -24.75
CA ASP A 427 -8.49 -19.12 -23.54
C ASP A 427 -7.90 -20.51 -23.84
N ILE A 428 -7.21 -21.08 -22.84
CA ILE A 428 -6.49 -22.36 -22.96
C ILE A 428 -7.44 -23.54 -23.23
N GLU A 429 -8.71 -23.40 -22.86
CA GLU A 429 -9.75 -24.41 -23.09
C GLU A 429 -10.57 -24.16 -24.36
N HIS A 430 -10.25 -23.14 -25.16
CA HIS A 430 -10.97 -22.95 -26.40
C HIS A 430 -10.60 -24.06 -27.40
N THR A 431 -11.63 -24.64 -28.01
CA THR A 431 -11.51 -25.69 -29.03
C THR A 431 -12.02 -25.14 -30.34
N HIS A 432 -11.23 -25.23 -31.41
CA HIS A 432 -11.70 -24.92 -32.76
C HIS A 432 -12.56 -26.06 -33.31
N SER A 433 -13.72 -25.74 -33.87
CA SER A 433 -14.55 -26.67 -34.61
C SER A 433 -14.23 -26.60 -36.11
N TYR A 434 -14.57 -27.65 -36.88
CA TYR A 434 -14.31 -27.69 -38.33
C TYR A 434 -14.95 -26.51 -39.09
N VAL A 435 -16.04 -25.96 -38.56
CA VAL A 435 -16.73 -24.79 -39.10
C VAL A 435 -15.93 -23.49 -38.96
N ASP A 436 -14.98 -23.43 -38.04
CA ASP A 436 -14.15 -22.24 -37.78
C ASP A 436 -12.94 -22.14 -38.74
N ILE A 437 -12.69 -23.18 -39.55
CA ILE A 437 -11.65 -23.21 -40.59
C ILE A 437 -12.29 -22.89 -41.94
N THR A 438 -12.51 -21.61 -42.19
CA THR A 438 -13.31 -21.12 -43.33
C THR A 438 -12.60 -21.20 -44.68
N ASP A 439 -11.28 -21.37 -44.70
CA ASP A 439 -10.44 -21.29 -45.90
C ASP A 439 -9.88 -22.63 -46.39
N PHE A 440 -10.08 -23.72 -45.64
CA PHE A 440 -9.51 -25.03 -45.96
C PHE A 440 -9.89 -25.53 -47.36
N LYS A 441 -11.16 -25.35 -47.76
CA LYS A 441 -11.62 -25.75 -49.10
C LYS A 441 -10.94 -24.94 -50.21
N THR A 442 -10.73 -23.65 -49.99
CA THR A 442 -10.06 -22.75 -50.94
C THR A 442 -8.57 -23.07 -51.03
N GLY A 443 -7.91 -23.33 -49.90
CA GLY A 443 -6.50 -23.73 -49.85
C GLY A 443 -6.21 -25.03 -50.59
N VAL A 444 -7.05 -26.05 -50.39
CA VAL A 444 -6.93 -27.33 -51.12
C VAL A 444 -7.21 -27.17 -52.61
N ALA A 445 -8.24 -26.40 -52.99
CA ALA A 445 -8.55 -26.15 -54.40
C ALA A 445 -7.43 -25.42 -55.15
N ASN A 446 -6.76 -24.46 -54.51
CA ASN A 446 -5.62 -23.74 -55.08
C ASN A 446 -4.40 -24.66 -55.24
N ALA A 447 -4.16 -25.56 -54.30
CA ALA A 447 -3.03 -26.48 -54.35
C ALA A 447 -3.09 -27.43 -55.56
N TYR A 448 -4.28 -27.80 -56.06
CA TYR A 448 -4.44 -28.75 -57.16
C TYR A 448 -4.74 -28.13 -58.54
N GLN A 449 -4.76 -26.79 -58.67
CA GLN A 449 -5.03 -26.11 -59.96
C GLN A 449 -4.10 -26.56 -61.09
N HIS A 450 -2.83 -26.82 -60.77
CA HIS A 450 -1.82 -27.24 -61.75
C HIS A 450 -2.08 -28.62 -62.39
N LEU A 451 -2.94 -29.46 -61.78
CA LEU A 451 -3.35 -30.75 -62.35
C LEU A 451 -4.42 -30.63 -63.44
N LEU A 452 -5.16 -29.52 -63.48
CA LEU A 452 -6.31 -29.34 -64.36
C LEU A 452 -5.99 -28.52 -65.63
N GLN A 453 -4.75 -28.05 -65.77
CA GLN A 453 -4.31 -27.24 -66.89
C GLN A 453 -3.91 -28.11 -68.11
N GLU A 454 -4.02 -27.54 -69.31
CA GLU A 454 -3.60 -28.21 -70.56
C GLU A 454 -2.10 -28.56 -70.54
N HIS A 455 -1.29 -27.69 -69.90
CA HIS A 455 0.09 -27.96 -69.50
C HIS A 455 0.15 -28.13 -67.99
N GLY A 456 0.13 -29.38 -67.52
CA GLY A 456 0.05 -29.70 -66.11
C GLY A 456 1.22 -30.55 -65.65
N TRP A 457 1.33 -30.71 -64.34
CA TRP A 457 2.33 -31.58 -63.73
C TRP A 457 1.79 -32.20 -62.44
N ARG A 458 2.41 -33.29 -62.00
CA ARG A 458 2.21 -33.85 -60.66
C ARG A 458 3.55 -34.31 -60.11
N LYS A 459 3.76 -34.06 -58.83
CA LYS A 459 4.90 -34.59 -58.07
C LYS A 459 4.39 -35.55 -57.01
N ASN A 460 4.84 -36.79 -57.10
CA ASN A 460 4.50 -37.81 -56.12
C ASN A 460 5.43 -37.69 -54.89
N PRO A 461 5.01 -38.18 -53.71
CA PRO A 461 5.82 -38.14 -52.49
C PRO A 461 7.15 -38.91 -52.59
N ASP A 462 7.24 -39.88 -53.50
CA ASP A 462 8.45 -40.64 -53.82
C ASP A 462 9.48 -39.85 -54.65
N GLY A 463 9.16 -38.60 -55.00
CA GLY A 463 10.01 -37.70 -55.79
C GLY A 463 9.83 -37.86 -57.30
N PHE A 464 9.00 -38.79 -57.77
CA PHE A 464 8.71 -38.94 -59.19
C PHE A 464 7.85 -37.78 -59.69
N ILE A 465 8.26 -37.18 -60.80
CA ILE A 465 7.55 -36.07 -61.43
C ILE A 465 7.03 -36.55 -62.78
N GLU A 466 5.78 -36.18 -63.05
CA GLU A 466 5.15 -36.36 -64.35
C GLU A 466 4.60 -35.03 -64.82
N GLN A 467 4.91 -34.66 -66.06
CA GLN A 467 4.47 -33.42 -66.68
C GLN A 467 3.83 -33.73 -68.03
N TRP A 468 2.84 -32.95 -68.44
CA TRP A 468 2.18 -33.09 -69.72
C TRP A 468 1.88 -31.74 -70.34
N GLY A 469 1.63 -31.75 -71.64
CA GLY A 469 1.23 -30.56 -72.36
C GLY A 469 0.78 -30.86 -73.76
N LYS A 470 0.32 -29.81 -74.42
CA LYS A 470 -0.05 -29.80 -75.84
C LYS A 470 0.74 -28.70 -76.52
N THR A 471 1.36 -28.99 -77.65
CA THR A 471 2.02 -27.96 -78.45
C THR A 471 1.46 -27.98 -79.86
N VAL A 472 1.38 -26.81 -80.46
CA VAL A 472 1.09 -26.65 -81.89
C VAL A 472 2.41 -26.30 -82.56
N LEU A 473 2.93 -27.24 -83.33
CA LEU A 473 4.12 -27.03 -84.14
C LEU A 473 3.67 -26.40 -85.46
N ASN A 474 4.18 -25.20 -85.77
CA ASN A 474 3.81 -24.44 -86.96
C ASN A 474 4.77 -24.74 -88.12
N PRO A 475 4.34 -24.64 -89.39
CA PRO A 475 5.18 -24.90 -90.55
C PRO A 475 6.28 -23.85 -90.65
N GLY A 476 7.51 -24.26 -90.34
CA GLY A 476 8.69 -23.51 -90.74
C GLY A 476 9.01 -23.80 -92.20
N SER A 477 9.43 -22.78 -92.95
CA SER A 477 9.88 -22.90 -94.33
C SER A 477 11.20 -23.69 -94.42
N GLY A 478 11.13 -25.01 -94.30
CA GLY A 478 12.28 -25.90 -94.46
C GLY A 478 12.15 -27.17 -93.62
N TYR A 479 12.44 -28.32 -94.25
CA TYR A 479 12.63 -29.59 -93.56
C TYR A 479 13.61 -29.41 -92.40
N GLY A 480 13.16 -29.63 -91.15
CA GLY A 480 14.04 -29.65 -89.97
C GLY A 480 13.92 -28.47 -88.99
N THR A 481 12.77 -27.80 -88.91
CA THR A 481 12.57 -26.70 -87.94
C THR A 481 12.50 -27.24 -86.50
N GLU A 482 13.31 -26.70 -85.60
CA GLU A 482 13.38 -27.08 -84.19
C GLU A 482 12.47 -26.20 -83.32
N ASN A 483 11.55 -26.82 -82.58
CA ASN A 483 10.59 -26.15 -81.72
C ASN A 483 10.89 -26.49 -80.25
N PRO A 484 11.48 -25.56 -79.48
CA PRO A 484 11.72 -25.77 -78.05
C PRO A 484 10.42 -25.65 -77.26
N ILE A 485 10.24 -26.55 -76.29
CA ILE A 485 9.08 -26.64 -75.40
C ILE A 485 9.60 -26.72 -73.97
N ASN A 486 9.21 -25.76 -73.14
CA ASN A 486 9.56 -25.74 -71.73
C ASN A 486 8.60 -26.64 -70.94
N PHE A 487 9.13 -27.37 -69.96
CA PHE A 487 8.30 -28.07 -68.99
C PHE A 487 7.72 -27.09 -67.95
N PRO A 488 6.49 -27.32 -67.46
CA PRO A 488 5.88 -26.51 -66.39
C PRO A 488 6.77 -26.28 -65.18
N ILE A 489 7.54 -27.31 -64.77
CA ILE A 489 8.57 -27.23 -63.74
C ILE A 489 9.85 -27.93 -64.21
N THR A 490 11.00 -27.56 -63.65
CA THR A 490 12.27 -28.24 -63.93
C THR A 490 12.32 -29.59 -63.22
N PHE A 491 12.74 -30.65 -63.91
CA PHE A 491 13.07 -31.92 -63.28
C PHE A 491 14.37 -31.77 -62.47
N PRO A 492 14.38 -32.01 -61.14
CA PRO A 492 15.54 -31.70 -60.31
C PRO A 492 16.82 -32.46 -60.64
N ASN A 493 16.73 -33.67 -61.21
CA ASN A 493 17.91 -34.51 -61.49
C ASN A 493 18.02 -34.96 -62.95
N GLN A 494 16.95 -35.46 -63.56
CA GLN A 494 16.94 -35.85 -64.98
C GLN A 494 15.52 -36.15 -65.48
N VAL A 495 15.34 -36.01 -66.80
CA VAL A 495 14.18 -36.57 -67.52
C VAL A 495 14.47 -38.03 -67.86
N LEU A 496 13.57 -38.92 -67.45
CA LEU A 496 13.70 -40.36 -67.71
C LEU A 496 13.14 -40.75 -69.08
N ASN A 497 12.01 -40.16 -69.48
CA ASN A 497 11.38 -40.43 -70.77
C ASN A 497 10.43 -39.30 -71.17
N VAL A 498 10.27 -39.10 -72.48
CA VAL A 498 9.21 -38.29 -73.06
C VAL A 498 8.49 -39.09 -74.14
N VAL A 499 7.18 -39.19 -74.02
CA VAL A 499 6.31 -39.78 -75.03
C VAL A 499 5.51 -38.67 -75.68
N MET A 500 5.46 -38.70 -77.01
CA MET A 500 4.73 -37.75 -77.83
C MET A 500 3.68 -38.50 -78.65
N SER A 501 2.51 -37.91 -78.79
CA SER A 501 1.40 -38.44 -79.56
C SER A 501 0.67 -37.33 -80.30
N TYR A 502 0.16 -37.64 -81.48
CA TYR A 502 -0.61 -36.68 -82.27
C TYR A 502 -2.03 -36.49 -81.72
N ALA A 503 -2.55 -35.27 -81.86
CA ALA A 503 -3.99 -35.08 -81.85
C ALA A 503 -4.63 -35.80 -83.06
N LEU A 504 -5.90 -36.21 -82.94
CA LEU A 504 -6.69 -36.79 -84.05
C LEU A 504 -6.54 -35.95 -85.31
N MET A 505 -5.85 -36.48 -86.33
CA MET A 505 -5.69 -35.81 -87.61
C MET A 505 -6.88 -36.14 -88.51
N THR A 506 -7.53 -35.12 -89.05
CA THR A 506 -8.68 -35.26 -89.96
C THR A 506 -8.30 -35.58 -91.41
N ASP A 507 -6.99 -35.61 -91.73
CA ASP A 507 -6.44 -35.94 -93.06
C ASP A 507 -5.33 -37.02 -92.91
N LYS A 508 -5.35 -38.06 -93.77
CA LYS A 508 -4.59 -39.33 -93.61
C LYS A 508 -3.22 -39.35 -94.31
N ARG A 509 -2.64 -38.19 -94.66
CA ARG A 509 -1.33 -38.10 -95.34
C ARG A 509 -0.29 -37.46 -94.41
N ILE A 510 0.45 -38.28 -93.67
CA ILE A 510 1.69 -37.82 -93.01
C ILE A 510 2.84 -38.55 -93.69
N THR A 511 3.74 -37.79 -94.30
CA THR A 511 4.89 -38.35 -95.02
C THR A 511 6.15 -38.46 -94.13
N GLN A 512 6.25 -37.72 -93.02
CA GLN A 512 7.31 -37.83 -91.98
C GLN A 512 6.81 -37.33 -90.60
N ASP A 513 7.19 -38.02 -89.52
CA ASP A 513 6.79 -37.75 -88.13
C ASP A 513 7.72 -36.72 -87.43
N PRO A 514 7.23 -35.73 -86.63
CA PRO A 514 8.07 -34.99 -85.70
C PRO A 514 8.86 -35.91 -84.76
N VAL A 515 10.16 -35.62 -84.66
CA VAL A 515 11.09 -36.39 -83.85
C VAL A 515 11.64 -35.53 -82.72
N LEU A 516 11.89 -36.17 -81.57
CA LEU A 516 12.60 -35.54 -80.46
C LEU A 516 14.03 -35.26 -80.91
N SER A 517 14.45 -33.99 -80.95
CA SER A 517 15.80 -33.61 -81.36
C SER A 517 16.72 -33.30 -80.18
N ALA A 518 16.17 -32.82 -79.06
CA ALA A 518 16.92 -32.60 -77.83
C ALA A 518 16.01 -32.75 -76.59
N LEU A 519 16.61 -33.11 -75.46
CA LEU A 519 15.93 -33.24 -74.17
C LEU A 519 16.83 -32.74 -73.05
N SER A 520 16.28 -31.93 -72.14
CA SER A 520 16.95 -31.42 -70.93
C SER A 520 15.99 -31.44 -69.74
N GLU A 521 16.51 -31.20 -68.53
CA GLU A 521 15.71 -31.10 -67.29
C GLU A 521 14.62 -30.02 -67.34
N THR A 522 14.81 -28.99 -68.16
CA THR A 522 13.92 -27.83 -68.25
C THR A 522 12.94 -27.91 -69.42
N GLY A 523 13.14 -28.82 -70.37
CA GLY A 523 12.30 -28.90 -71.57
C GLY A 523 12.79 -29.89 -72.61
N MET A 524 12.16 -29.85 -73.77
CA MET A 524 12.52 -30.66 -74.93
C MET A 524 12.48 -29.83 -76.22
N THR A 525 13.13 -30.31 -77.25
CA THR A 525 13.03 -29.73 -78.60
C THR A 525 12.47 -30.77 -79.54
N ILE A 526 11.40 -30.42 -80.25
CA ILE A 526 10.79 -31.26 -81.26
C ILE A 526 11.14 -30.71 -82.63
N ARG A 527 11.75 -31.54 -83.48
CA ARG A 527 12.02 -31.20 -84.87
C ARG A 527 10.82 -31.57 -85.73
N GLN A 528 10.21 -30.58 -86.35
CA GLN A 528 9.13 -30.76 -87.31
C GLN A 528 9.69 -31.05 -88.71
N GLN A 529 9.19 -32.12 -89.33
CA GLN A 529 9.53 -32.53 -90.71
C GLN A 529 8.32 -32.43 -91.67
N SER A 530 7.23 -31.79 -91.23
CA SER A 530 6.03 -31.55 -92.02
C SER A 530 5.93 -30.07 -92.43
N ASP A 531 5.31 -29.83 -93.58
CA ASP A 531 4.96 -28.52 -94.13
C ASP A 531 3.63 -27.95 -93.57
N ARG A 532 3.05 -28.54 -92.52
CA ARG A 532 1.74 -28.15 -91.94
C ARG A 532 1.78 -27.95 -90.42
N ASN A 533 0.72 -27.35 -89.87
CA ASN A 533 0.52 -27.30 -88.42
C ASN A 533 0.27 -28.72 -87.87
N VAL A 534 1.07 -29.14 -86.88
CA VAL A 534 0.90 -30.43 -86.19
C VAL A 534 0.67 -30.20 -84.71
N ILE A 535 -0.42 -30.75 -84.17
CA ILE A 535 -0.68 -30.71 -82.73
C ILE A 535 -0.11 -31.98 -82.09
N VAL A 536 0.81 -31.79 -81.15
CA VAL A 536 1.45 -32.87 -80.40
C VAL A 536 1.08 -32.74 -78.93
N TYR A 537 0.47 -33.80 -78.39
CA TYR A 537 0.39 -34.00 -76.95
C TYR A 537 1.64 -34.71 -76.50
N TRP A 538 2.20 -34.28 -75.37
CA TRP A 538 3.42 -34.84 -74.84
C TRP A 538 3.27 -35.13 -73.35
N ARG A 539 4.02 -36.13 -72.90
CA ARG A 539 4.10 -36.55 -71.51
C ARG A 539 5.55 -36.85 -71.17
N ALA A 540 6.10 -36.11 -70.23
CA ALA A 540 7.45 -36.26 -69.72
C ALA A 540 7.42 -36.84 -68.29
N ILE A 541 8.33 -37.77 -68.01
CA ILE A 541 8.51 -38.33 -66.67
C ILE A 541 9.97 -38.23 -66.25
N GLY A 542 10.21 -38.00 -64.97
CA GLY A 542 11.55 -37.74 -64.44
C GLY A 542 11.58 -37.68 -62.92
N ARG A 543 12.73 -37.32 -62.37
CA ARG A 543 12.99 -37.19 -60.93
C ARG A 543 13.96 -36.06 -60.64
#